data_AF-A0A1R3T5R6-F1
#
_entry.id   AF-A0A1R3T5R6-F1
#
_cell.length_a   1.000
_cell.length_b   1.000
_cell.length_c   1.000
_cell.angle_alpha   90.00
_cell.angle_beta   90.00
_cell.angle_gamma   90.00
#
_symmetry.space_group_name_H-M   'P 1'
#
loop_
_entity.id
_entity.type
_entity.pdbx_description
1 polymer ?
#
loop_
_entity_poly.entity_id
_entity_poly.type
_entity_poly.pdbx_seq_one_letter_code
_entity_poly.pdbx_strand_id
1 'polypeptide(L)'
;MSIFYVFQRKAYVEELKDGFVLSPKLIKSKHQNIGFSIMTKIKKGDFIIHHCNREIKAISITKSDCYDSTRTAYKMENVSSWNNDDYRVDIDYMVLDTPVKLADHKYWLQEHYSEDSVFTKNGTGKQQYMCTIVEHHALNLTIQE
;
A
#
# COMPACT_ATOMS: atom_id res chain seq x y z
N MET A 1 -6.96 14.54 -5.51
CA MET A 1 -6.63 13.15 -5.89
C MET A 1 -5.18 12.92 -5.58
N SER A 2 -4.88 11.94 -4.76
CA SER A 2 -3.52 11.53 -4.39
C SER A 2 -3.25 10.11 -4.88
N ILE A 3 -1.97 9.75 -4.93
CA ILE A 3 -1.53 8.39 -5.25
C ILE A 3 -0.76 7.85 -4.05
N PHE A 4 -1.11 6.65 -3.64
CA PHE A 4 -0.45 5.91 -2.57
C PHE A 4 0.17 4.63 -3.10
N TYR A 5 1.06 4.05 -2.29
CA TYR A 5 1.75 2.81 -2.62
C TYR A 5 1.73 1.89 -1.40
N VAL A 6 1.25 0.65 -1.57
CA VAL A 6 1.11 -0.32 -0.47
C VAL A 6 1.97 -1.57 -0.66
N PHE A 7 2.67 -1.98 0.41
CA PHE A 7 3.45 -3.22 0.47
C PHE A 7 2.70 -4.30 1.27
N GLN A 8 1.99 -5.19 0.58
CA GLN A 8 1.02 -6.08 1.24
C GLN A 8 1.60 -7.43 1.68
N ARG A 9 2.73 -7.86 1.13
CA ARG A 9 3.36 -9.18 1.43
C ARG A 9 2.30 -10.30 1.47
N LYS A 10 2.10 -10.96 2.62
CA LYS A 10 1.15 -12.07 2.80
C LYS A 10 -0.33 -11.62 2.81
N ALA A 11 -0.61 -10.36 3.12
CA ALA A 11 -1.97 -9.83 3.19
C ALA A 11 -2.61 -9.63 1.81
N TYR A 12 -1.80 -9.58 0.74
CA TYR A 12 -2.26 -9.24 -0.61
C TYR A 12 -3.45 -10.08 -1.09
N VAL A 13 -3.41 -11.39 -0.87
CA VAL A 13 -4.46 -12.32 -1.38
C VAL A 13 -5.80 -12.05 -0.70
N GLU A 14 -5.80 -11.83 0.61
CA GLU A 14 -7.03 -11.59 1.39
C GLU A 14 -7.58 -10.19 1.10
N GLU A 15 -6.71 -9.18 1.13
CA GLU A 15 -7.06 -7.79 0.84
C GLU A 15 -7.61 -7.60 -0.57
N LEU A 16 -7.02 -8.28 -1.57
CA LEU A 16 -7.52 -8.32 -2.93
C LEU A 16 -8.91 -8.96 -3.02
N LYS A 17 -9.09 -10.13 -2.40
CA LYS A 17 -10.32 -10.92 -2.50
C LYS A 17 -11.53 -10.13 -2.00
N ASP A 18 -11.33 -9.37 -0.93
CA ASP A 18 -12.42 -8.72 -0.20
C ASP A 18 -12.47 -7.20 -0.41
N GLY A 19 -11.59 -6.65 -1.26
CA GLY A 19 -11.69 -5.28 -1.76
C GLY A 19 -11.35 -4.20 -0.73
N PHE A 20 -10.27 -4.39 0.04
CA PHE A 20 -9.83 -3.38 1.01
C PHE A 20 -8.32 -3.37 1.21
N VAL A 21 -7.80 -2.31 1.82
CA VAL A 21 -6.50 -2.32 2.51
C VAL A 21 -6.72 -2.11 4.00
N LEU A 22 -5.98 -2.85 4.84
CA LEU A 22 -6.21 -2.87 6.28
C LEU A 22 -4.88 -2.81 7.05
N SER A 23 -4.81 -1.96 8.07
CA SER A 23 -3.64 -1.92 8.95
C SER A 23 -4.05 -1.71 10.41
N PRO A 24 -3.34 -2.29 11.39
CA PRO A 24 -3.59 -1.96 12.78
C PRO A 24 -3.24 -0.49 13.05
N LYS A 25 -3.94 0.17 13.99
CA LYS A 25 -3.61 1.56 14.35
C LYS A 25 -2.26 1.67 15.06
N LEU A 26 -1.85 0.63 15.77
CA LEU A 26 -0.61 0.55 16.53
C LEU A 26 0.19 -0.70 16.17
N ILE A 27 1.51 -0.64 16.32
CA ILE A 27 2.34 -1.86 16.27
C ILE A 27 2.19 -2.67 17.57
N LYS A 28 2.71 -3.91 17.61
CA LYS A 28 2.63 -4.80 18.78
C LYS A 28 3.16 -4.16 20.08
N SER A 29 4.16 -3.29 19.99
CA SER A 29 4.70 -2.52 21.13
C SER A 29 3.91 -1.25 21.46
N LYS A 30 2.69 -1.10 20.91
CA LYS A 30 1.76 0.04 21.12
C LYS A 30 2.26 1.40 20.62
N HIS A 31 3.29 1.43 19.77
CA HIS A 31 3.73 2.67 19.11
C HIS A 31 3.00 2.89 17.78
N GLN A 32 3.02 4.14 17.31
CA GLN A 32 2.52 4.47 15.98
C GLN A 32 3.51 4.02 14.89
N ASN A 33 2.99 3.52 13.78
CA ASN A 33 3.76 3.29 12.56
C ASN A 33 3.43 4.37 11.54
N ILE A 34 4.44 5.00 10.94
CA ILE A 34 4.24 6.06 9.94
C ILE A 34 3.34 5.57 8.80
N GLY A 35 3.48 4.31 8.37
CA GLY A 35 2.64 3.73 7.32
C GLY A 35 1.18 3.60 7.71
N PHE A 36 0.91 3.20 8.95
CA PHE A 36 -0.47 3.12 9.44
C PHE A 36 -1.07 4.52 9.57
N SER A 37 -0.29 5.51 10.02
CA SER A 37 -0.75 6.89 10.07
C SER A 37 -1.03 7.47 8.67
N ILE A 38 -0.30 7.08 7.63
CA ILE A 38 -0.57 7.52 6.24
C ILE A 38 -1.94 7.07 5.74
N MET A 39 -2.44 5.91 6.18
CA MET A 39 -3.80 5.45 5.84
C MET A 39 -4.83 6.54 6.09
N THR A 40 -4.73 7.26 7.20
CA THR A 40 -5.70 8.29 7.61
C THR A 40 -5.79 9.49 6.64
N LYS A 41 -4.81 9.64 5.74
CA LYS A 41 -4.78 10.66 4.70
C LYS A 41 -5.53 10.26 3.43
N ILE A 42 -5.88 8.98 3.28
CA ILE A 42 -6.55 8.45 2.10
C ILE A 42 -8.00 8.93 2.06
N LYS A 43 -8.39 9.48 0.92
CA LYS A 43 -9.74 9.95 0.62
C LYS A 43 -10.36 9.12 -0.49
N LYS A 44 -11.68 9.06 -0.52
CA LYS A 44 -12.44 8.46 -1.63
C LYS A 44 -12.02 9.09 -2.97
N GLY A 45 -11.73 8.23 -3.95
CA GLY A 45 -11.29 8.63 -5.29
C GLY A 45 -9.76 8.59 -5.49
N ASP A 46 -8.97 8.53 -4.41
CA ASP A 46 -7.51 8.38 -4.52
C ASP A 46 -7.13 7.04 -5.17
N PHE A 47 -5.90 6.97 -5.69
CA PHE A 47 -5.35 5.75 -6.28
C PHE A 47 -4.36 5.06 -5.34
N ILE A 48 -4.31 3.73 -5.40
CA ILE A 48 -3.31 2.92 -4.68
C ILE A 48 -2.60 1.97 -5.64
N ILE A 49 -1.27 1.98 -5.63
CA ILE A 49 -0.41 1.02 -6.32
C ILE A 49 -0.10 -0.14 -5.38
N HIS A 50 -0.40 -1.36 -5.81
CA HIS A 50 -0.31 -2.56 -4.97
C HIS A 50 0.94 -3.37 -5.27
N HIS A 51 1.86 -3.42 -4.31
CA HIS A 51 3.10 -4.17 -4.44
C HIS A 51 3.12 -5.42 -3.54
N CYS A 52 3.41 -6.55 -4.17
CA CYS A 52 3.58 -7.83 -3.53
C CYS A 52 4.66 -8.64 -4.25
N ASN A 53 5.48 -9.38 -3.50
CA ASN A 53 6.50 -10.28 -4.05
C ASN A 53 7.45 -9.64 -5.08
N ARG A 54 7.91 -8.41 -4.81
CA ARG A 54 8.83 -7.62 -5.66
C ARG A 54 8.22 -7.08 -6.95
N GLU A 55 6.91 -7.19 -7.09
CA GLU A 55 6.17 -6.79 -8.27
C GLU A 55 5.00 -5.88 -7.89
N ILE A 56 4.65 -4.98 -8.81
CA ILE A 56 3.37 -4.27 -8.77
C ILE A 56 2.35 -5.17 -9.44
N LYS A 57 1.30 -5.51 -8.69
CA LYS A 57 0.30 -6.51 -9.06
C LYS A 57 -1.03 -5.90 -9.49
N ALA A 58 -1.34 -4.70 -8.99
CA ALA A 58 -2.61 -4.05 -9.22
C ALA A 58 -2.51 -2.54 -9.01
N ILE A 59 -3.49 -1.84 -9.53
CA ILE A 59 -3.84 -0.46 -9.16
C ILE A 59 -5.27 -0.50 -8.63
N SER A 60 -5.65 0.37 -7.71
CA SER A 60 -7.05 0.50 -7.30
C SER A 60 -7.47 1.95 -7.18
N ILE A 61 -8.79 2.16 -7.20
CA ILE A 61 -9.41 3.42 -6.81
C ILE A 61 -10.14 3.25 -5.47
N THR A 62 -9.97 4.19 -4.56
CA THR A 62 -10.59 4.11 -3.24
C THR A 62 -12.08 4.47 -3.29
N LYS A 63 -12.89 3.67 -2.60
CA LYS A 63 -14.36 3.81 -2.54
C LYS A 63 -14.82 4.51 -1.27
N SER A 64 -13.96 4.56 -0.26
CA SER A 64 -14.18 5.24 1.01
C SER A 64 -12.98 6.13 1.37
N ASP A 65 -13.23 7.08 2.27
CA ASP A 65 -12.15 7.62 3.11
C ASP A 65 -11.62 6.52 4.03
N CYS A 66 -10.46 6.74 4.65
CA CYS A 66 -10.01 5.89 5.75
C CYS A 66 -10.96 5.99 6.94
N TYR A 67 -11.35 4.84 7.49
CA TYR A 67 -12.21 4.75 8.67
C TYR A 67 -11.72 3.69 9.66
N ASP A 68 -12.22 3.82 10.89
CA ASP A 68 -11.94 2.89 11.97
C ASP A 68 -12.73 1.60 11.76
N SER A 69 -12.04 0.47 11.78
CA SER A 69 -12.63 -0.86 11.64
C SER A 69 -12.23 -1.74 12.80
N THR A 70 -13.14 -2.63 13.20
CA THR A 70 -12.82 -3.71 14.11
C THR A 70 -12.60 -4.97 13.31
N ARG A 71 -11.42 -5.58 13.40
CA ARG A 71 -11.16 -6.89 12.76
C ARG A 71 -11.97 -7.96 13.47
N THR A 72 -13.22 -8.12 13.09
CA THR A 72 -14.04 -9.26 13.47
C THR A 72 -13.65 -10.41 12.54
N ALA A 73 -12.88 -11.37 13.07
CA ALA A 73 -12.68 -12.69 12.48
C ALA A 73 -12.02 -12.80 11.07
N TYR A 74 -11.13 -11.88 10.67
CA TYR A 74 -10.21 -12.17 9.54
C TYR A 74 -9.07 -13.08 10.03
N LYS A 75 -8.94 -14.26 9.41
CA LYS A 75 -7.92 -15.28 9.70
C LYS A 75 -6.51 -14.86 9.23
N MET A 76 -6.05 -13.67 9.59
CA MET A 76 -4.61 -13.39 9.54
C MET A 76 -3.98 -14.13 10.73
N GLU A 77 -3.33 -15.26 10.47
CA GLU A 77 -2.79 -16.24 11.44
C GLU A 77 -1.83 -15.72 12.53
N ASN A 78 -1.68 -14.41 12.76
CA ASN A 78 -0.69 -13.86 13.68
C ASN A 78 -1.14 -12.65 14.52
N VAL A 79 -2.44 -12.38 14.62
CA VAL A 79 -2.96 -11.32 15.49
C VAL A 79 -3.60 -11.97 16.71
N SER A 80 -2.80 -12.10 17.78
CA SER A 80 -3.31 -12.43 19.10
C SER A 80 -4.44 -11.46 19.44
N SER A 81 -5.58 -12.01 19.83
CA SER A 81 -6.72 -11.34 20.45
C SER A 81 -6.30 -10.17 21.35
N TRP A 82 -7.18 -9.19 21.48
CA TRP A 82 -7.13 -8.00 22.34
C TRP A 82 -6.72 -6.70 21.60
N ASN A 83 -7.74 -5.87 21.32
CA ASN A 83 -7.75 -4.56 20.63
C ASN A 83 -7.47 -4.58 19.12
N ASN A 84 -8.44 -5.10 18.36
CA ASN A 84 -8.45 -5.08 16.89
C ASN A 84 -8.91 -3.72 16.32
N ASP A 85 -8.32 -2.62 16.79
CA ASP A 85 -8.54 -1.29 16.22
C ASP A 85 -7.66 -1.13 14.98
N ASP A 86 -8.30 -1.21 13.82
CA ASP A 86 -7.64 -1.11 12.52
C ASP A 86 -8.10 0.16 11.77
N TYR A 87 -7.24 0.64 10.87
CA TYR A 87 -7.60 1.52 9.78
C TYR A 87 -7.94 0.71 8.55
N ARG A 88 -9.09 1.00 7.94
CA ARG A 88 -9.57 0.35 6.72
C ARG A 88 -9.91 1.38 5.65
N VAL A 89 -9.66 1.01 4.40
CA VAL A 89 -10.18 1.71 3.21
C VAL A 89 -10.72 0.65 2.27
N ASP A 90 -11.97 0.83 1.83
CA ASP A 90 -12.57 -0.02 0.80
C ASP A 90 -12.15 0.47 -0.59
N ILE A 91 -11.81 -0.45 -1.48
CA ILE A 91 -11.19 -0.16 -2.78
C ILE A 91 -11.72 -1.06 -3.89
N ASP A 92 -11.73 -0.54 -5.12
CA ASP A 92 -11.96 -1.34 -6.32
C ASP A 92 -10.62 -1.66 -6.97
N TYR A 93 -10.22 -2.93 -6.89
CA TYR A 93 -8.99 -3.42 -7.51
C TYR A 93 -9.09 -3.52 -9.03
N MET A 94 -7.99 -3.16 -9.70
CA MET A 94 -7.68 -3.46 -11.09
C MET A 94 -6.36 -4.23 -11.11
N VAL A 95 -6.46 -5.56 -11.21
CA VAL A 95 -5.29 -6.45 -11.29
C VAL A 95 -4.63 -6.28 -12.65
N LEU A 96 -3.31 -6.20 -12.68
CA LEU A 96 -2.55 -6.10 -13.92
C LEU A 96 -2.41 -7.49 -14.54
N ASP A 97 -2.73 -7.62 -15.83
CA ASP A 97 -2.49 -8.85 -16.59
C ASP A 97 -1.00 -9.22 -16.60
N THR A 98 -0.14 -8.20 -16.72
CA THR A 98 1.31 -8.33 -16.65
C THR A 98 1.84 -7.54 -15.44
N PRO A 99 2.23 -8.21 -14.34
CA PRO A 99 2.85 -7.57 -13.19
C PRO A 99 4.16 -6.86 -13.55
N VAL A 100 4.38 -5.68 -12.99
CA VAL A 100 5.62 -4.90 -13.20
C VAL A 100 6.65 -5.30 -12.15
N LYS A 101 7.83 -5.75 -12.59
CA LYS A 101 8.93 -6.05 -11.66
C LYS A 101 9.60 -4.76 -11.23
N LEU A 102 9.60 -4.46 -9.93
CA LEU A 102 10.23 -3.25 -9.41
C LEU A 102 11.74 -3.19 -9.73
N ALA A 103 12.38 -4.36 -9.86
CA ALA A 103 13.79 -4.46 -10.21
C ALA A 103 14.12 -3.81 -11.57
N ASP A 104 13.20 -3.87 -12.54
CA ASP A 104 13.40 -3.36 -13.89
C ASP A 104 13.41 -1.81 -13.90
N HIS A 105 12.81 -1.19 -12.88
CA HIS A 105 12.75 0.27 -12.72
C HIS A 105 13.79 0.81 -11.71
N LYS A 106 14.60 -0.07 -11.09
CA LYS A 106 15.47 0.30 -9.97
C LYS A 106 16.44 1.43 -10.31
N TYR A 107 17.11 1.36 -11.46
CA TYR A 107 18.09 2.36 -11.86
C TYR A 107 17.45 3.71 -12.13
N TRP A 108 16.32 3.72 -12.85
CA TRP A 108 15.58 4.95 -13.10
C TRP A 108 15.11 5.60 -11.79
N LEU A 109 14.61 4.79 -10.83
CA LEU A 109 14.19 5.26 -9.51
C LEU A 109 15.36 5.78 -8.64
N GLN A 110 16.59 5.32 -8.89
CA GLN A 110 17.79 5.88 -8.24
C GLN A 110 18.12 7.27 -8.82
N GLU A 111 18.10 7.40 -10.14
CA GLU A 111 18.40 8.66 -10.84
C GLU A 111 17.36 9.74 -10.57
N HIS A 112 16.10 9.36 -10.37
CA HIS A 112 14.98 10.28 -10.15
C HIS A 112 14.55 10.36 -8.67
N TYR A 113 15.46 10.07 -7.74
CA TYR A 113 15.14 10.04 -6.31
C TYR A 113 14.38 11.28 -5.80
N SER A 114 13.36 11.03 -4.98
CA SER A 114 12.58 12.06 -4.28
C SER A 114 12.33 11.63 -2.83
N GLU A 115 12.61 12.52 -1.87
CA GLU A 115 12.48 12.22 -0.43
C GLU A 115 11.02 11.95 -0.02
N ASP A 116 10.09 12.62 -0.71
CA ASP A 116 8.64 12.55 -0.51
C ASP A 116 7.99 11.28 -1.08
N SER A 117 8.79 10.44 -1.75
CA SER A 117 8.31 9.23 -2.42
C SER A 117 8.58 7.95 -1.64
N VAL A 118 7.97 6.85 -2.08
CA VAL A 118 8.07 5.52 -1.46
C VAL A 118 9.46 4.88 -1.62
N PHE A 119 10.29 5.38 -2.53
CA PHE A 119 11.59 4.79 -2.85
C PHE A 119 12.74 5.44 -2.07
N THR A 120 13.73 4.63 -1.73
CA THR A 120 14.99 5.07 -1.11
C THR A 120 15.97 5.56 -2.18
N LYS A 121 17.06 6.21 -1.77
CA LYS A 121 18.17 6.60 -2.67
C LYS A 121 18.77 5.42 -3.46
N ASN A 122 18.55 4.19 -3.01
CA ASN A 122 18.97 2.97 -3.69
C ASN A 122 17.94 2.41 -4.69
N GLY A 123 16.85 3.14 -4.98
CA GLY A 123 15.80 2.72 -5.90
C GLY A 123 14.94 1.57 -5.38
N THR A 124 15.07 1.22 -4.10
CA THR A 124 14.27 0.18 -3.44
C THR A 124 13.17 0.79 -2.59
N GLY A 125 12.05 0.10 -2.43
CA GLY A 125 10.94 0.54 -1.59
C GLY A 125 11.28 0.69 -0.11
N LYS A 126 10.66 1.68 0.55
CA LYS A 126 10.67 1.85 2.00
C LYS A 126 10.00 0.63 2.67
N GLN A 127 10.55 0.15 3.79
CA GLN A 127 9.97 -0.98 4.55
C GLN A 127 8.78 -0.53 5.41
N GLN A 128 7.72 -0.07 4.76
CA GLN A 128 6.54 0.50 5.41
C GLN A 128 5.29 0.00 4.70
N TYR A 129 4.16 -0.16 5.42
CA TYR A 129 2.95 -0.73 4.82
C TYR A 129 2.34 0.18 3.75
N MET A 130 2.02 1.43 4.09
CA MET A 130 1.48 2.43 3.15
C MET A 130 2.43 3.61 3.03
N CYS A 131 2.64 4.12 1.82
CA CYS A 131 3.52 5.24 1.52
C CYS A 131 2.87 6.24 0.56
N THR A 132 3.34 7.47 0.58
CA THR A 132 3.11 8.44 -0.50
C THR A 132 4.03 8.13 -1.67
N ILE A 133 3.58 8.44 -2.89
CA ILE A 133 4.39 8.35 -4.10
C ILE A 133 4.19 9.64 -4.91
N VAL A 134 5.30 10.22 -5.37
CA VAL A 134 5.27 11.38 -6.27
C VAL A 134 4.85 10.94 -7.68
N GLU A 135 4.19 11.84 -8.40
CA GLU A 135 3.51 11.53 -9.66
C GLU A 135 4.42 10.88 -10.72
N HIS A 136 5.61 11.44 -10.97
CA HIS A 136 6.55 10.89 -11.97
C HIS A 136 7.02 9.46 -11.63
N HIS A 137 7.14 9.12 -10.34
CA HIS A 137 7.42 7.73 -9.94
C HIS A 137 6.23 6.81 -10.18
N ALA A 138 5.00 7.28 -9.93
CA ALA A 138 3.80 6.51 -10.21
C ALA A 138 3.68 6.24 -11.72
N LEU A 139 3.85 7.26 -12.56
CA LEU A 139 3.77 7.15 -14.02
C LEU A 139 4.77 6.15 -14.59
N ASN A 140 6.05 6.21 -14.16
CA ASN A 140 7.08 5.28 -14.59
C ASN A 140 6.76 3.80 -14.27
N LEU A 141 5.89 3.55 -13.28
CA LEU A 141 5.53 2.21 -12.82
C LEU A 141 4.19 1.71 -13.37
N THR A 142 3.37 2.60 -13.94
CA THR A 142 2.01 2.27 -14.38
C THR A 142 1.80 2.44 -15.88
N ILE A 143 2.62 3.22 -16.57
CA ILE A 143 2.65 3.30 -18.02
C ILE A 143 3.60 2.21 -18.53
N GLN A 144 3.04 1.19 -19.17
CA GLN A 144 3.80 0.20 -19.93
C GLN A 144 3.70 0.57 -21.41
N GLU A 145 4.83 0.68 -22.10
CA GLU A 145 4.90 0.77 -23.57
C GLU A 145 4.58 -0.57 -24.23
#